data_AF-A0A0F8YGK2-F1
#
_entry.id   AF-A0A0F8YGK2-F1
#
_cell.length_a   1.000
_cell.length_b   1.000
_cell.length_c   1.000
_cell.angle_alpha   90.00
_cell.angle_beta   90.00
_cell.angle_gamma   90.00
#
_symmetry.space_group_name_H-M   'P 1'
#
loop_
_entity.id
_entity.type
_entity.pdbx_description
1 polymer ?
#
loop_
_entity_poly.entity_id
_entity_poly.type
_entity_poly.pdbx_seq_one_letter_code
_entity_poly.pdbx_strand_id
1 'polypeptide(L)'
;MMRHIAKRSDVCLFDDSHSLRATWEITESCNARCRHCCVGAGHDGFYGLPTEVLLRAVSDMEALGVTAVYLTGGEPLIRRDIRSILSRLSHVQDMKIYLVTNGWFVDRETTAFLKSMGLTALAVSLDSSDRKSHDDFRGHAGMF
;
A
#
# COMPACT_ATOMS: atom_id res chain seq x y z
N MET A 1 36.64 -22.14 12.37
CA MET A 1 35.97 -21.96 11.06
C MET A 1 34.47 -22.17 11.25
N MET A 2 33.80 -21.22 11.90
CA MET A 2 32.36 -21.25 12.15
C MET A 2 31.67 -20.45 11.04
N ARG A 3 30.76 -21.11 10.32
CA ARG A 3 29.93 -20.49 9.30
C ARG A 3 28.91 -19.59 10.00
N HIS A 4 29.01 -18.28 9.80
CA HIS A 4 27.93 -17.36 10.13
C HIS A 4 26.71 -17.70 9.27
N ILE A 5 25.68 -18.25 9.90
CA ILE A 5 24.35 -18.36 9.30
C ILE A 5 23.73 -16.96 9.40
N ALA A 6 23.63 -16.27 8.26
CA ALA A 6 22.85 -15.04 8.16
C ALA A 6 21.40 -15.33 8.55
N LYS A 7 20.90 -14.69 9.60
CA LYS A 7 19.48 -14.70 9.94
C LYS A 7 18.75 -13.95 8.81
N ARG A 8 18.13 -14.69 7.91
CA ARG A 8 17.08 -14.17 7.02
C ARG A 8 15.86 -13.84 7.89
N SER A 9 15.67 -12.57 8.19
CA SER A 9 14.45 -12.03 8.82
C SER A 9 13.79 -11.00 7.91
N ASP A 10 13.84 -11.23 6.59
CA ASP A 10 13.40 -10.25 5.58
C ASP A 10 11.87 -10.20 5.39
N VAL A 11 11.10 -10.95 6.20
CA VAL A 11 9.63 -11.04 6.11
C VAL A 11 8.99 -10.94 7.51
N CYS A 12 9.52 -10.08 8.37
CA CYS A 12 8.75 -9.62 9.52
C CYS A 12 8.30 -8.19 9.25
N LEU A 13 6.99 -7.97 9.05
CA LEU A 13 6.39 -6.62 8.92
C LEU A 13 6.57 -5.78 10.20
N PHE A 14 7.01 -6.41 11.28
CA PHE A 14 7.26 -5.83 12.60
C PHE A 14 8.68 -6.20 13.03
N ASP A 15 9.67 -5.45 12.56
CA ASP A 15 11.00 -5.43 13.16
C ASP A 15 11.00 -4.42 14.33
N ASP A 16 11.53 -4.85 15.48
CA ASP A 16 11.51 -4.11 16.76
C ASP A 16 12.69 -3.12 16.89
N SER A 17 13.44 -2.88 15.81
CA SER A 17 14.31 -1.70 15.74
C SER A 17 13.42 -0.46 15.67
N HIS A 18 13.69 0.54 16.54
CA HIS A 18 12.93 1.79 16.75
C HIS A 18 12.70 2.64 15.47
N SER A 19 12.01 2.10 14.49
CA SER A 19 11.65 2.70 13.22
C SER A 19 10.28 3.36 13.37
N LEU A 20 10.22 4.68 13.16
CA LEU A 20 8.93 5.36 13.05
C LEU A 20 8.25 4.89 11.76
N ARG A 21 7.01 4.41 11.89
CA ARG A 21 6.24 3.83 10.78
C ARG A 21 4.91 4.55 10.64
N ALA A 22 4.48 4.79 9.41
CA ALA A 22 3.18 5.37 9.11
C ALA A 22 2.30 4.37 8.36
N THR A 23 1.07 4.19 8.82
CA THR A 23 0.00 3.61 8.00
C THR A 23 -0.78 4.77 7.42
N TRP A 24 -0.75 4.93 6.11
CA TRP A 24 -1.19 6.15 5.46
C TRP A 24 -2.28 5.88 4.43
N GLU A 25 -3.49 6.28 4.80
CA GLU A 25 -4.65 6.29 3.91
C GLU A 25 -4.59 7.50 2.98
N ILE A 26 -4.28 7.27 1.71
CA ILE A 26 -4.11 8.36 0.73
C ILE A 26 -5.41 8.71 0.01
N THR A 27 -6.47 7.91 0.15
CA THR A 27 -7.79 8.12 -0.46
C THR A 27 -8.83 7.27 0.27
N GLU A 28 -10.08 7.71 0.28
CA GLU A 28 -11.23 6.90 0.72
C GLU A 28 -11.96 6.25 -0.48
N SER A 29 -11.58 6.61 -1.70
CA SER A 29 -12.16 6.01 -2.92
C SER A 29 -11.69 4.57 -3.11
N CYS A 30 -12.63 3.71 -3.47
CA CYS A 30 -12.39 2.30 -3.74
C CYS A 30 -13.32 1.83 -4.84
N ASN A 31 -12.89 0.84 -5.62
CA ASN A 31 -13.76 0.12 -6.55
C ASN A 31 -14.54 -1.02 -5.86
N ALA A 32 -14.24 -1.36 -4.60
CA ALA A 32 -14.94 -2.39 -3.82
C ALA A 32 -15.89 -1.78 -2.78
N ARG A 33 -16.80 -2.60 -2.25
CA ARG A 33 -17.72 -2.26 -1.14
C ARG A 33 -17.73 -3.40 -0.12
N CYS A 34 -16.55 -3.68 0.45
CA CYS A 34 -16.32 -4.84 1.31
C CYS A 34 -17.18 -4.79 2.58
N ARG A 35 -17.70 -5.94 3.04
CA ARG A 35 -18.54 -6.02 4.24
C ARG A 35 -17.83 -5.61 5.54
N HIS A 36 -16.51 -5.72 5.58
CA HIS A 36 -15.68 -5.39 6.74
C HIS A 36 -14.98 -4.02 6.63
N CYS A 37 -15.30 -3.21 5.61
CA CYS A 37 -14.60 -1.96 5.37
C CYS A 37 -14.80 -1.00 6.56
N CYS A 38 -13.73 -0.76 7.32
CA CYS A 38 -13.76 0.04 8.55
C CYS A 38 -14.04 1.53 8.29
N VAL A 39 -13.73 2.02 7.10
CA VAL A 39 -13.90 3.43 6.70
C VAL A 39 -15.09 3.64 5.76
N GLY A 40 -15.81 2.59 5.38
CA GLY A 40 -16.97 2.70 4.47
C GLY A 40 -16.60 3.19 3.07
N ALA A 41 -15.40 2.84 2.58
CA ALA A 41 -14.90 3.21 1.25
C ALA A 41 -15.81 2.70 0.12
N GLY A 42 -15.65 3.30 -1.07
CA GLY A 42 -16.40 2.90 -2.27
C GLY A 42 -17.65 3.72 -2.56
N HIS A 43 -17.71 4.94 -2.04
CA HIS A 43 -18.66 5.99 -2.44
C HIS A 43 -18.40 6.48 -3.88
N ASP A 44 -19.43 7.04 -4.52
CA ASP A 44 -19.35 7.50 -5.90
C ASP A 44 -18.48 8.77 -6.01
N GLY A 45 -17.47 8.72 -6.88
CA GLY A 45 -16.53 9.82 -7.08
C GLY A 45 -15.19 9.64 -6.37
N PHE A 46 -14.32 10.65 -6.53
CA PHE A 46 -12.98 10.63 -5.97
C PHE A 46 -12.90 11.41 -4.66
N TYR A 47 -12.39 10.79 -3.61
CA TYR A 47 -12.23 11.38 -2.28
C TYR A 47 -10.81 11.15 -1.78
N GLY A 48 -10.11 12.25 -1.53
CA GLY A 48 -8.77 12.23 -1.01
C GLY A 48 -8.18 13.63 -1.04
N LEU A 49 -7.06 13.80 -0.35
CA LEU A 49 -6.39 15.08 -0.33
C LEU A 49 -5.76 15.38 -1.70
N PRO A 50 -5.61 16.68 -2.03
CA PRO A 50 -4.87 17.13 -3.20
C PRO A 50 -3.42 16.58 -3.21
N THR A 51 -2.89 16.31 -4.40
CA THR A 51 -1.57 15.67 -4.62
C THR A 51 -0.45 16.37 -3.85
N GLU A 52 -0.50 17.68 -3.82
CA GLU A 52 0.48 18.61 -3.29
C GLU A 52 0.51 18.54 -1.76
N VAL A 53 -0.64 18.27 -1.14
CA VAL A 53 -0.76 18.00 0.30
C VAL A 53 -0.11 16.66 0.63
N LEU A 54 -0.35 15.63 -0.18
CA LEU A 54 0.28 14.32 0.02
C LEU A 54 1.80 14.38 -0.17
N LEU A 55 2.29 15.09 -1.19
CA LEU A 55 3.72 15.27 -1.41
C LEU A 55 4.39 16.04 -0.27
N ARG A 56 3.71 17.04 0.32
CA ARG A 56 4.18 17.72 1.54
C ARG A 56 4.22 16.76 2.73
N ALA A 57 3.21 15.92 2.90
CA ALA A 57 3.21 14.90 3.96
C ALA A 57 4.39 13.93 3.84
N VAL A 58 4.85 13.60 2.63
CA VAL A 58 6.09 12.81 2.48
C VAL A 58 7.32 13.56 2.99
N SER A 59 7.43 14.86 2.73
CA SER A 59 8.51 15.68 3.29
C SER A 59 8.44 15.79 4.82
N ASP A 60 7.24 15.88 5.38
CA ASP A 60 7.06 15.92 6.84
C ASP A 60 7.44 14.57 7.47
N MET A 61 7.05 13.45 6.84
CA MET A 61 7.44 12.10 7.27
C MET A 61 8.96 11.90 7.24
N GLU A 62 9.63 12.38 6.19
CA GLU A 62 11.09 12.38 6.08
C GLU A 62 11.74 13.19 7.21
N ALA A 63 11.25 14.41 7.48
CA ALA A 63 11.76 15.26 8.56
C ALA A 63 11.55 14.65 9.96
N LEU A 64 10.50 13.85 10.14
CA LEU A 64 10.21 13.12 11.38
C LEU A 64 11.00 11.82 11.53
N GLY A 65 11.75 11.40 10.50
CA GLY A 65 12.50 10.14 10.52
C GLY A 65 11.63 8.90 10.35
N VAL A 66 10.50 9.01 9.62
CA VAL A 66 9.72 7.85 9.20
C VAL A 66 10.57 7.00 8.26
N THR A 67 10.67 5.70 8.55
CA THR A 67 11.49 4.74 7.80
C THR A 67 10.67 3.63 7.17
N ALA A 68 9.37 3.55 7.46
CA ALA A 68 8.45 2.73 6.68
C ALA A 68 7.07 3.36 6.53
N VAL A 69 6.51 3.22 5.33
CA VAL A 69 5.15 3.65 5.01
C VAL A 69 4.36 2.47 4.46
N TYR A 70 3.19 2.24 5.05
CA TYR A 70 2.15 1.35 4.54
C TYR A 70 1.10 2.19 3.84
N LEU A 71 1.21 2.28 2.51
CA LEU A 71 0.24 2.98 1.66
C LEU A 71 -1.04 2.14 1.54
N THR A 72 -2.15 2.75 1.95
CA THR A 72 -3.47 2.12 1.98
C THR A 72 -4.57 3.17 1.78
N GLY A 73 -5.79 2.92 2.28
CA GLY A 73 -6.97 3.77 2.15
C GLY A 73 -8.19 2.95 1.75
N GLY A 74 -8.95 3.46 0.78
CA GLY A 74 -9.81 2.64 -0.07
C GLY A 74 -8.97 1.74 -0.97
N GLU A 75 -8.83 2.09 -2.25
CA GLU A 75 -7.90 1.43 -3.16
C GLU A 75 -6.82 2.43 -3.63
N PRO A 76 -5.57 2.34 -3.16
CA PRO A 76 -4.53 3.31 -3.51
C PRO A 76 -4.24 3.38 -5.01
N LEU A 77 -4.36 2.26 -5.75
CA LEU A 77 -4.08 2.23 -7.19
C LEU A 77 -5.16 2.91 -8.06
N ILE A 78 -6.30 3.34 -7.48
CA ILE A 78 -7.30 4.14 -8.20
C ILE A 78 -6.85 5.61 -8.38
N ARG A 79 -5.91 6.07 -7.55
CA ARG A 79 -5.38 7.42 -7.60
C ARG A 79 -4.56 7.63 -8.88
N ARG A 80 -4.92 8.63 -9.70
CA ARG A 80 -4.18 8.98 -10.93
C ARG A 80 -2.74 9.45 -10.64
N ASP A 81 -2.55 10.06 -9.48
CA ASP A 81 -1.29 10.63 -9.00
C ASP A 81 -0.46 9.66 -8.14
N ILE A 82 -0.87 8.38 -8.02
CA ILE A 82 -0.15 7.38 -7.20
C ILE A 82 1.32 7.25 -7.58
N ARG A 83 1.62 7.40 -8.88
CA ARG A 83 2.99 7.31 -9.38
C ARG A 83 3.88 8.42 -8.84
N SER A 84 3.34 9.63 -8.70
CA SER A 84 4.07 10.78 -8.13
C SER A 84 4.36 10.58 -6.64
N ILE A 85 3.39 10.03 -5.90
CA ILE A 85 3.52 9.76 -4.47
C ILE A 85 4.59 8.68 -4.23
N LEU A 86 4.52 7.57 -4.97
CA LEU A 86 5.50 6.49 -4.88
C LEU A 86 6.90 6.93 -5.29
N SER A 87 7.02 7.73 -6.35
CA SER A 87 8.29 8.32 -6.77
C SER A 87 8.88 9.18 -5.66
N ARG A 88 8.09 10.08 -5.05
CA ARG A 88 8.55 10.93 -3.94
C ARG A 88 9.00 10.13 -2.72
N LEU A 89 8.29 9.05 -2.37
CA LEU A 89 8.68 8.14 -1.29
C LEU A 89 9.97 7.38 -1.61
N SER A 90 10.16 6.94 -2.86
CA SER A 90 11.36 6.22 -3.30
C SER A 90 12.65 7.05 -3.22
N HIS A 91 12.50 8.37 -3.18
CA HIS A 91 13.62 9.31 -3.00
C HIS A 91 13.93 9.60 -1.53
N VAL A 92 13.09 9.18 -0.58
CA VAL A 92 13.39 9.31 0.86
C VAL A 92 14.41 8.23 1.23
N GLN A 93 15.52 8.65 1.84
CA GLN A 93 16.59 7.74 2.23
C GLN A 93 16.08 6.68 3.21
N ASP A 94 16.46 5.42 2.98
CA ASP A 94 16.15 4.26 3.83
C ASP A 94 14.63 3.98 4.01
N MET A 95 13.77 4.59 3.19
CA MET A 95 12.32 4.41 3.24
C MET A 95 11.91 3.02 2.72
N LYS A 96 11.24 2.25 3.57
CA LYS A 96 10.56 1.00 3.18
C LYS A 96 9.13 1.31 2.77
N ILE A 97 8.74 0.89 1.56
CA ILE A 97 7.42 1.17 1.00
C ILE A 97 6.63 -0.13 0.91
N TYR A 98 5.51 -0.19 1.61
CA TYR A 98 4.56 -1.28 1.57
C TYR A 98 3.27 -0.76 0.93
N LEU A 99 2.72 -1.50 -0.02
CA LEU A 99 1.44 -1.17 -0.65
C LEU A 99 0.41 -2.23 -0.29
N VAL A 100 -0.71 -1.80 0.29
CA VAL A 100 -1.86 -2.66 0.58
C VAL A 100 -2.94 -2.38 -0.46
N THR A 101 -3.36 -3.42 -1.20
CA THR A 101 -4.31 -3.29 -2.32
C THR A 101 -5.35 -4.41 -2.29
N ASN A 102 -6.51 -4.15 -2.89
CA ASN A 102 -7.50 -5.17 -3.23
C ASN A 102 -7.09 -6.00 -4.46
N GLY A 103 -6.02 -5.62 -5.16
CA GLY A 103 -5.44 -6.40 -6.26
C GLY A 103 -6.03 -6.11 -7.64
N TRP A 104 -7.14 -5.38 -7.75
CA TRP A 104 -7.87 -5.19 -9.02
C TRP A 104 -7.03 -4.52 -10.12
N PHE A 105 -6.20 -3.55 -9.75
CA PHE A 105 -5.36 -2.79 -10.68
C PHE A 105 -3.92 -3.33 -10.79
N VAL A 106 -3.66 -4.52 -10.26
CA VAL A 106 -2.33 -5.14 -10.30
C VAL A 106 -2.18 -5.96 -11.57
N ASP A 107 -1.53 -5.37 -12.57
CA ASP A 107 -1.12 -6.05 -13.80
C ASP A 107 0.42 -6.07 -13.96
N ARG A 108 0.89 -6.52 -15.13
CA ARG A 108 2.34 -6.57 -15.41
C ARG A 108 2.99 -5.18 -15.43
N GLU A 109 2.30 -4.17 -15.94
CA GLU A 109 2.83 -2.80 -16.02
C GLU A 109 2.90 -2.18 -14.63
N THR A 110 1.81 -2.25 -13.87
CA THR A 110 1.75 -1.79 -12.48
C THR A 110 2.80 -2.48 -11.64
N THR A 111 2.95 -3.80 -11.76
CA THR A 111 3.97 -4.55 -11.01
C THR A 111 5.40 -4.12 -11.39
N ALA A 112 5.68 -3.92 -12.68
CA ALA A 112 6.99 -3.45 -13.14
C ALA A 112 7.30 -2.04 -12.61
N PHE A 113 6.32 -1.16 -12.62
CA PHE A 113 6.41 0.18 -12.05
C PHE A 113 6.64 0.15 -10.54
N LEU A 114 5.86 -0.61 -9.78
CA LEU A 114 6.02 -0.74 -8.33
C LEU A 114 7.42 -1.26 -7.98
N LYS A 115 7.93 -2.23 -8.74
CA LYS A 115 9.28 -2.76 -8.58
C LYS A 115 10.35 -1.70 -8.87
N SER A 116 10.17 -0.87 -9.91
CA SER A 116 11.16 0.17 -10.25
C SER A 116 11.23 1.29 -9.22
N MET A 117 10.16 1.51 -8.45
CA MET A 117 10.11 2.45 -7.32
C MET A 117 10.69 1.89 -6.01
N GLY A 118 11.22 0.65 -6.03
CA GLY A 118 11.81 0.04 -4.83
C GLY A 118 10.77 -0.41 -3.80
N LEU A 119 9.54 -0.77 -4.23
CA LEU A 119 8.52 -1.31 -3.34
C LEU A 119 9.08 -2.51 -2.55
N THR A 120 8.98 -2.43 -1.22
CA THR A 120 9.45 -3.47 -0.30
C THR A 120 8.55 -4.69 -0.35
N ALA A 121 7.24 -4.50 -0.29
CA ALA A 121 6.28 -5.58 -0.45
C ALA A 121 4.91 -5.07 -0.94
N LEU A 122 4.20 -5.97 -1.63
CA LEU A 122 2.81 -5.80 -2.02
C LEU A 122 1.95 -6.75 -1.20
N ALA A 123 1.03 -6.21 -0.40
CA ALA A 123 0.03 -6.98 0.32
C ALA A 123 -1.28 -6.97 -0.47
N VAL A 124 -1.68 -8.13 -0.99
CA VAL A 124 -2.92 -8.31 -1.74
C VAL A 124 -3.96 -8.93 -0.82
N SER A 125 -5.15 -8.33 -0.82
CA SER A 125 -6.19 -8.71 0.12
C SER A 125 -7.06 -9.86 -0.43
N LEU A 126 -7.04 -11.02 0.23
CA LEU A 126 -7.79 -12.23 -0.15
C LEU A 126 -8.60 -12.75 1.05
N ASP A 127 -9.93 -12.68 1.00
CA ASP A 127 -10.80 -13.07 2.13
C ASP A 127 -11.44 -14.46 2.03
N SER A 128 -11.25 -15.17 0.92
CA SER A 128 -11.81 -16.50 0.72
C SER A 128 -11.01 -17.23 -0.35
N SER A 129 -10.94 -18.56 -0.26
CA SER A 129 -10.42 -19.44 -1.32
C SER A 129 -11.46 -19.79 -2.39
N ASP A 130 -12.74 -19.54 -2.12
CA ASP A 130 -13.84 -19.67 -3.08
C ASP A 130 -14.14 -18.32 -3.75
N ARG A 131 -14.11 -18.30 -5.09
CA ARG A 131 -14.33 -17.10 -5.93
C ARG A 131 -15.63 -16.39 -5.58
N LYS A 132 -16.74 -17.12 -5.53
CA LYS A 132 -18.06 -16.52 -5.30
C LYS A 132 -18.10 -15.86 -3.92
N SER A 133 -17.62 -16.55 -2.91
CA SER A 133 -17.58 -16.06 -1.54
C SER A 133 -16.66 -14.83 -1.41
N HIS A 134 -15.52 -14.81 -2.12
CA HIS A 134 -14.60 -13.66 -2.15
C HIS A 134 -15.25 -12.42 -2.78
N ASP A 135 -15.80 -12.57 -3.98
CA ASP A 135 -16.45 -11.48 -4.72
C ASP A 135 -17.68 -10.93 -3.95
N ASP A 136 -18.50 -11.80 -3.36
CA ASP A 136 -19.67 -11.44 -2.55
C ASP A 136 -19.29 -10.71 -1.25
N PHE A 137 -18.12 -11.02 -0.69
CA PHE A 137 -17.62 -10.38 0.53
C PHE A 137 -16.98 -9.02 0.24
N ARG A 138 -16.30 -8.90 -0.90
CA ARG A 138 -15.69 -7.66 -1.43
C ARG A 138 -16.72 -6.71 -2.07
N GLY A 139 -17.89 -7.23 -2.46
CA GLY A 139 -18.96 -6.45 -3.09
C GLY A 139 -18.63 -6.03 -4.53
N HIS A 140 -17.77 -6.80 -5.22
CA HIS A 140 -17.39 -6.54 -6.60
C HIS A 140 -17.03 -7.86 -7.30
N ALA A 141 -17.68 -8.13 -8.44
CA ALA A 141 -17.42 -9.35 -9.20
C ALA A 141 -16.04 -9.32 -9.89
N GLY A 142 -15.37 -10.47 -9.92
CA GLY A 142 -14.09 -10.66 -10.58
C GLY A 142 -12.86 -10.29 -9.75
N MET A 143 -12.98 -10.16 -8.42
CA MET A 143 -11.87 -9.78 -7.54
C MET A 143 -10.97 -10.96 -7.13
N PHE A 144 -11.44 -12.20 -7.31
CA PHE A 144 -10.67 -13.42 -7.03
C PHE A 144 -9.75 -13.87 -8.18
#